data_AF-A0A9Y0FWT4-F1
#
_entry.id   AF-A0A9Y0FWT4-F1
#
_cell.length_a   1.000
_cell.length_b   1.000
_cell.length_c   1.000
_cell.angle_alpha   90.00
_cell.angle_beta   90.00
_cell.angle_gamma   90.00
#
_symmetry.space_group_name_H-M   'P 1'
#
loop_
_entity.id
_entity.type
_entity.pdbx_description
1 polymer ?
#
loop_
_entity_poly.entity_id
_entity_poly.type
_entity_poly.pdbx_seq_one_letter_code
_entity_poly.pdbx_strand_id
1 'polypeptide(L)'
;MLFIVLSLLGILFQNVSGNTSSCNKDDLRTCRADALEQMSGSSSGDSSHQEKQCRDLRENFDCMLWQTSMCLKREEQDSNSDVIWKTWRYLGGFCEKYINWWANPCFQRDDIKRCESRLPSKSNSLDGQSCRMFVNFRDCVTSIASNSCSNSDRSLLGSYFTEKGKQKAWRCPKDSDMTSLPAASAQQTDRRYPDMYGDSGDSSCLVNARTELRDCQDRFQNAQSEAMRRDDSDMRNHQLCCGLVAYKECLEGAKEKCGPSDTGRIDNIYKTAESQVKVDCTETAESCKGNGASSIIPTNAAAIYFLLYLGYFFSVKTL
;
A
#
# COMPACT_ATOMS: atom_id res chain seq x y z
N MET A 1 -11.95 -38.25 46.06
CA MET A 1 -12.39 -37.64 44.78
C MET A 1 -12.40 -36.11 44.77
N LEU A 2 -12.23 -35.41 45.90
CA LEU A 2 -12.21 -33.93 45.93
C LEU A 2 -10.85 -33.30 45.52
N PHE A 3 -9.75 -34.08 45.56
CA PHE A 3 -8.41 -33.58 45.26
C PHE A 3 -8.02 -33.58 43.77
N ILE A 4 -8.79 -34.25 42.89
CA ILE A 4 -8.49 -34.30 41.44
C ILE A 4 -9.09 -33.08 40.71
N VAL A 5 -10.13 -32.45 41.27
CA VAL A 5 -10.80 -31.30 40.64
C VAL A 5 -9.99 -30.00 40.80
N LEU A 6 -9.16 -29.88 41.85
CA LEU A 6 -8.34 -28.70 42.10
C LEU A 6 -7.09 -28.60 41.20
N SER A 7 -6.61 -29.71 40.63
CA SER A 7 -5.45 -29.69 39.72
C SER A 7 -5.81 -29.30 38.29
N LEU A 8 -7.09 -29.34 37.90
CA LEU A 8 -7.56 -28.93 36.56
C LEU A 8 -7.95 -27.44 36.49
N LEU A 9 -8.10 -26.76 37.63
CA LEU A 9 -8.35 -25.31 37.69
C LEU A 9 -7.09 -24.45 37.62
N GLY A 10 -5.89 -25.05 37.72
CA GLY A 10 -4.61 -24.34 37.67
C GLY A 10 -4.07 -24.01 36.26
N ILE A 11 -4.71 -24.49 35.19
CA ILE A 11 -4.22 -24.33 33.81
C ILE A 11 -4.93 -23.20 33.04
N LEU A 12 -6.00 -22.60 33.59
CA LEU A 12 -6.75 -21.54 32.89
C LEU A 12 -6.28 -20.10 33.17
N PHE A 13 -5.20 -19.92 33.94
CA PHE A 13 -4.53 -18.63 34.09
C PHE A 13 -3.15 -18.65 33.43
N GLN A 14 -3.09 -18.97 32.13
CA GLN A 14 -1.97 -18.49 31.34
C GLN A 14 -2.11 -16.98 31.23
N ASN A 15 -1.22 -16.30 31.93
CA ASN A 15 -1.00 -14.86 31.89
C ASN A 15 -1.17 -14.35 30.46
N VAL A 16 -2.22 -13.57 30.22
CA VAL A 16 -2.22 -12.59 29.15
C VAL A 16 -1.19 -11.55 29.59
N SER A 17 0.08 -11.82 29.29
CA SER A 17 1.13 -10.81 29.34
C SER A 17 0.69 -9.74 28.36
N GLY A 18 0.09 -8.66 28.90
CA GLY A 18 0.02 -7.41 28.18
C GLY A 18 1.46 -7.03 27.90
N ASN A 19 1.96 -7.40 26.72
CA ASN A 19 3.27 -7.01 26.22
C ASN A 19 3.27 -5.48 26.18
N THR A 20 3.66 -4.85 27.27
CA THR A 20 4.27 -3.53 27.23
C THR A 20 5.56 -3.75 26.47
N SER A 21 5.46 -3.72 25.15
CA SER A 21 6.59 -3.82 24.24
C SER A 21 7.57 -2.76 24.71
N SER A 22 8.69 -3.17 25.29
CA SER A 22 9.79 -2.26 25.55
C SER A 22 10.47 -2.01 24.22
N CYS A 23 11.06 -0.83 24.09
CA CYS A 23 11.82 -0.53 22.89
C CYS A 23 13.00 -1.51 22.74
N ASN A 24 13.01 -2.30 21.66
CA ASN A 24 14.04 -3.30 21.42
C ASN A 24 14.48 -3.29 19.94
N LYS A 25 15.76 -2.96 19.70
CA LYS A 25 16.33 -2.94 18.35
C LYS A 25 16.36 -4.33 17.70
N ASP A 26 16.43 -5.40 18.49
CA ASP A 26 16.41 -6.75 17.96
C ASP A 26 15.02 -7.17 17.48
N ASP A 27 13.95 -6.75 18.19
CA ASP A 27 12.57 -6.96 17.72
C ASP A 27 12.33 -6.27 16.37
N LEU A 28 12.82 -5.02 16.21
CA LEU A 28 12.73 -4.33 14.92
C LEU A 28 13.45 -5.09 13.80
N ARG A 29 14.63 -5.63 14.08
CA ARG A 29 15.40 -6.42 13.09
C ARG A 29 14.64 -7.68 12.70
N THR A 30 14.07 -8.40 13.68
CA THR A 30 13.27 -9.61 13.45
C THR A 30 12.04 -9.30 12.61
N CYS A 31 11.20 -8.36 13.04
CA CYS A 31 9.99 -7.99 12.31
C CYS A 31 10.29 -7.50 10.88
N ARG A 32 11.41 -6.80 10.70
CA ARG A 32 11.88 -6.38 9.37
C ARG A 32 12.34 -7.55 8.51
N ALA A 33 13.14 -8.47 9.06
CA ALA A 33 13.64 -9.63 8.33
C ALA A 33 12.47 -10.52 7.90
N ASP A 34 11.56 -10.84 8.81
CA ASP A 34 10.40 -11.69 8.55
C ASP A 34 9.45 -11.06 7.52
N ALA A 35 9.22 -9.74 7.58
CA ALA A 35 8.43 -9.04 6.57
C ALA A 35 9.07 -9.12 5.17
N LEU A 36 10.39 -8.95 5.08
CA LEU A 36 11.11 -9.04 3.80
C LEU A 36 11.10 -10.47 3.25
N GLU A 37 11.31 -11.47 4.10
CA GLU A 37 11.24 -12.88 3.73
C GLU A 37 9.86 -13.23 3.19
N GLN A 38 8.80 -12.85 3.91
CA GLN A 38 7.42 -13.09 3.50
C GLN A 38 7.06 -12.39 2.19
N MET A 39 7.57 -11.20 1.91
CA MET A 39 7.37 -10.55 0.60
C MET A 39 8.15 -11.22 -0.54
N SER A 40 9.24 -11.93 -0.23
CA SER A 40 10.07 -12.63 -1.22
C SER A 40 9.61 -14.05 -1.50
N GLY A 41 8.84 -14.65 -0.60
CA GLY A 41 8.32 -16.01 -0.75
C GLY A 41 7.41 -16.14 -1.98
N SER A 42 7.73 -17.10 -2.85
CA SER A 42 6.94 -17.40 -4.05
C SER A 42 5.47 -17.67 -3.70
N SER A 43 4.57 -16.89 -4.29
CA SER A 43 3.12 -16.92 -4.02
C SER A 43 2.39 -18.18 -4.52
N SER A 44 3.09 -19.27 -4.83
CA SER A 44 2.52 -20.48 -5.43
C SER A 44 1.80 -21.40 -4.44
N GLY A 45 1.52 -20.93 -3.22
CA GLY A 45 0.76 -21.67 -2.21
C GLY A 45 -0.76 -21.58 -2.43
N ASP A 46 -1.48 -22.53 -1.84
CA ASP A 46 -2.95 -22.46 -1.71
C ASP A 46 -3.38 -21.18 -0.97
N SER A 47 -4.61 -20.75 -1.23
CA SER A 47 -5.31 -19.60 -0.64
C SER A 47 -5.14 -19.50 0.88
N SER A 48 -5.24 -20.60 1.61
CA SER A 48 -5.07 -20.65 3.07
C SER A 48 -3.64 -20.28 3.51
N HIS A 49 -2.63 -20.71 2.75
CA HIS A 49 -1.23 -20.35 3.03
C HIS A 49 -0.98 -18.86 2.78
N GLN A 50 -1.53 -18.33 1.70
CA GLN A 50 -1.44 -16.90 1.36
C GLN A 50 -2.15 -16.03 2.39
N GLU A 51 -3.31 -16.45 2.90
CA GLU A 51 -4.01 -15.74 3.97
C GLU A 51 -3.18 -15.68 5.26
N LYS A 52 -2.59 -16.82 5.67
CA LYS A 52 -1.68 -16.88 6.81
C LYS A 52 -0.47 -15.95 6.60
N GLN A 53 0.18 -16.02 5.45
CA GLN A 53 1.31 -15.15 5.09
C GLN A 53 0.92 -13.68 5.21
N CYS A 54 -0.27 -13.30 4.74
CA CYS A 54 -0.77 -11.94 4.84
C CYS A 54 -1.13 -11.49 6.26
N ARG A 55 -1.53 -12.41 7.15
CA ARG A 55 -1.72 -12.11 8.56
C ARG A 55 -0.38 -11.89 9.24
N ASP A 56 0.56 -12.81 9.07
CA ASP A 56 1.88 -12.75 9.68
C ASP A 56 2.64 -11.49 9.19
N LEU A 57 2.46 -11.10 7.92
CA LEU A 57 3.05 -9.87 7.36
C LEU A 57 2.46 -8.60 7.98
N ARG A 58 1.18 -8.58 8.31
CA ARG A 58 0.54 -7.45 9.00
C ARG A 58 1.07 -7.31 10.43
N GLU A 59 1.23 -8.42 11.14
CA GLU A 59 1.81 -8.41 12.50
C GLU A 59 3.25 -7.86 12.48
N ASN A 60 4.07 -8.31 11.53
CA ASN A 60 5.42 -7.80 11.34
C ASN A 60 5.44 -6.33 10.92
N PHE A 61 4.49 -5.90 10.09
CA PHE A 61 4.34 -4.50 9.70
C PHE A 61 3.96 -3.59 10.87
N ASP A 62 2.98 -4.00 11.68
CA ASP A 62 2.57 -3.29 12.89
C ASP A 62 3.73 -3.18 13.90
N CYS A 63 4.49 -4.27 14.08
CA CYS A 63 5.72 -4.29 14.87
C CYS A 63 6.74 -3.27 14.34
N MET A 64 7.02 -3.26 13.04
CA MET A 64 7.96 -2.32 12.43
C MET A 64 7.54 -0.87 12.63
N LEU A 65 6.26 -0.54 12.44
CA LEU A 65 5.74 0.81 12.66
C LEU A 65 5.92 1.24 14.11
N TRP A 66 5.56 0.35 15.05
CA TRP A 66 5.68 0.63 16.48
C TRP A 66 7.15 0.83 16.86
N GLN A 67 8.00 -0.15 16.58
CA GLN A 67 9.43 -0.10 16.93
C GLN A 67 10.12 1.11 16.28
N THR A 68 9.83 1.42 15.01
CA THR A 68 10.41 2.59 14.34
C THR A 68 9.99 3.90 15.02
N SER A 69 8.70 4.03 15.37
CA SER A 69 8.20 5.25 16.01
C SER A 69 8.70 5.46 17.45
N MET A 70 9.00 4.38 18.17
CA MET A 70 9.37 4.44 19.60
C MET A 70 10.87 4.35 19.84
N CYS A 71 11.60 3.62 19.00
CA CYS A 71 12.98 3.25 19.30
C CYS A 71 14.05 4.01 18.56
N LEU A 72 13.69 4.53 17.40
CA LEU A 72 14.65 5.06 16.46
C LEU A 72 14.66 6.57 16.52
N LYS A 73 15.88 7.13 16.41
CA LYS A 73 16.06 8.55 16.14
C LYS A 73 15.61 8.85 14.70
N ARG A 74 15.39 10.13 14.41
CA ARG A 74 14.83 10.57 13.12
C ARG A 74 15.63 10.07 11.91
N GLU A 75 16.96 10.05 12.00
CA GLU A 75 17.85 9.57 10.94
C GLU A 75 17.69 8.06 10.71
N GLU A 76 17.56 7.29 11.79
CA GLU A 76 17.31 5.83 11.73
C GLU A 76 15.88 5.53 11.24
N GLN A 77 14.89 6.34 11.61
CA GLN A 77 13.52 6.22 11.08
C GLN A 77 13.49 6.36 9.56
N ASP A 78 14.27 7.31 9.02
CA ASP A 78 14.34 7.55 7.58
C ASP A 78 14.94 6.36 6.83
N SER A 79 15.98 5.72 7.39
CA SER A 79 16.57 4.50 6.82
C SER A 79 15.63 3.30 6.80
N ASN A 80 14.55 3.31 7.58
CA ASN A 80 13.54 2.24 7.60
C ASN A 80 12.31 2.58 6.77
N SER A 81 12.18 3.83 6.30
CA SER A 81 11.00 4.30 5.57
C SER A 81 10.77 3.54 4.26
N ASP A 82 11.84 3.21 3.51
CA ASP A 82 11.73 2.46 2.26
C ASP A 82 11.14 1.06 2.47
N VAL A 83 11.55 0.38 3.54
CA VAL A 83 11.03 -0.96 3.86
C VAL A 83 9.58 -0.87 4.31
N ILE A 84 9.25 0.09 5.18
CA ILE A 84 7.87 0.34 5.62
C ILE A 84 6.97 0.61 4.40
N TRP A 85 7.39 1.48 3.48
CA TRP A 85 6.63 1.77 2.26
C TRP A 85 6.48 0.55 1.36
N LYS A 86 7.55 -0.22 1.16
CA LYS A 86 7.52 -1.44 0.36
C LYS A 86 6.55 -2.46 0.94
N THR A 87 6.62 -2.70 2.26
CA THR A 87 5.72 -3.63 2.96
C THR A 87 4.27 -3.16 2.90
N TRP A 88 4.00 -1.89 3.14
CA TRP A 88 2.65 -1.34 3.05
C TRP A 88 2.06 -1.49 1.64
N ARG A 89 2.84 -1.19 0.59
CA ARG A 89 2.40 -1.39 -0.80
C ARG A 89 2.15 -2.85 -1.12
N TYR A 90 2.99 -3.76 -0.63
CA TYR A 90 2.77 -5.19 -0.81
C TYR A 90 1.48 -5.64 -0.13
N LEU A 91 1.22 -5.19 1.10
CA LEU A 91 -0.05 -5.46 1.80
C LEU A 91 -1.25 -4.94 1.00
N GLY A 92 -1.15 -3.73 0.42
CA GLY A 92 -2.17 -3.14 -0.44
C GLY A 92 -2.41 -3.92 -1.74
N GLY A 93 -1.34 -4.34 -2.43
CA GLY A 93 -1.49 -5.04 -3.72
C GLY A 93 -1.86 -6.52 -3.58
N PHE A 94 -1.16 -7.24 -2.69
CA PHE A 94 -1.26 -8.69 -2.58
C PHE A 94 -2.28 -9.15 -1.55
N CYS A 95 -2.30 -8.49 -0.37
CA CYS A 95 -3.08 -8.95 0.78
C CYS A 95 -4.50 -8.37 0.87
N GLU A 96 -4.85 -7.38 0.02
CA GLU A 96 -6.19 -6.78 -0.01
C GLU A 96 -7.29 -7.75 -0.45
N LYS A 97 -6.95 -8.82 -1.18
CA LYS A 97 -7.91 -9.85 -1.61
C LYS A 97 -8.59 -10.55 -0.43
N TYR A 98 -7.91 -10.69 0.69
CA TYR A 98 -8.42 -11.40 1.86
C TYR A 98 -9.18 -10.46 2.79
N ILE A 99 -8.54 -9.37 3.18
CA ILE A 99 -9.09 -8.42 4.15
C ILE A 99 -8.53 -7.03 3.84
N ASN A 100 -9.40 -6.04 3.70
CA ASN A 100 -9.01 -4.65 3.55
C ASN A 100 -9.69 -3.79 4.62
N TRP A 101 -9.01 -2.76 5.13
CA TRP A 101 -9.56 -1.92 6.20
C TRP A 101 -10.67 -1.01 5.69
N TRP A 102 -10.65 -0.64 4.40
CA TRP A 102 -11.59 0.32 3.82
C TRP A 102 -12.99 -0.27 3.58
N ALA A 103 -13.12 -1.59 3.42
CA ALA A 103 -14.43 -2.27 3.44
C ALA A 103 -14.76 -2.89 4.81
N ASN A 104 -13.80 -2.92 5.76
CA ASN A 104 -14.03 -3.51 7.07
C ASN A 104 -14.98 -2.64 7.92
N PRO A 105 -16.10 -3.20 8.42
CA PRO A 105 -17.08 -2.44 9.20
C PRO A 105 -16.51 -1.75 10.44
N CYS A 106 -15.50 -2.33 11.10
CA CYS A 106 -14.83 -1.71 12.25
C CYS A 106 -14.35 -0.29 11.90
N PHE A 107 -13.63 -0.12 10.79
CA PHE A 107 -13.02 1.15 10.40
C PHE A 107 -14.00 2.12 9.69
N GLN A 108 -15.24 1.67 9.42
CA GLN A 108 -16.29 2.51 8.88
C GLN A 108 -17.22 3.10 9.94
N ARG A 109 -17.04 2.73 11.22
CA ARG A 109 -17.86 3.25 12.32
C ARG A 109 -17.70 4.76 12.52
N ASP A 110 -18.79 5.41 12.93
CA ASP A 110 -18.84 6.85 13.18
C ASP A 110 -17.90 7.32 14.30
N ASP A 111 -17.62 6.48 15.30
CA ASP A 111 -16.66 6.78 16.36
C ASP A 111 -15.22 6.85 15.83
N ILE A 112 -14.82 5.93 14.95
CA ILE A 112 -13.53 5.98 14.26
C ILE A 112 -13.47 7.18 13.29
N LYS A 113 -14.54 7.48 12.54
CA LYS A 113 -14.61 8.69 11.69
C LYS A 113 -14.50 9.98 12.49
N ARG A 114 -15.06 10.03 13.70
CA ARG A 114 -14.87 11.15 14.64
C ARG A 114 -13.44 11.26 15.15
N CYS A 115 -12.67 10.18 15.24
CA CYS A 115 -11.23 10.28 15.46
C CYS A 115 -10.53 10.87 14.23
N GLU A 116 -10.91 10.45 13.01
CA GLU A 116 -10.31 10.95 11.75
C GLU A 116 -10.45 12.47 11.59
N SER A 117 -11.54 13.08 12.06
CA SER A 117 -11.73 14.54 11.97
C SER A 117 -10.72 15.35 12.80
N ARG A 118 -9.98 14.70 13.70
CA ARG A 118 -8.86 15.32 14.44
C ARG A 118 -7.59 15.42 13.60
N LEU A 119 -7.49 14.69 12.49
CA LEU A 119 -6.35 14.82 11.59
C LEU A 119 -6.45 16.12 10.78
N PRO A 120 -5.37 16.91 10.68
CA PRO A 120 -5.36 18.05 9.78
C PRO A 120 -5.50 17.55 8.34
N SER A 121 -6.48 18.07 7.61
CA SER A 121 -6.99 17.47 6.37
C SER A 121 -5.95 17.28 5.27
N LYS A 122 -4.82 18.00 5.29
CA LYS A 122 -3.83 18.01 4.19
C LYS A 122 -2.38 18.25 4.58
N SER A 123 -2.05 18.33 5.88
CA SER A 123 -0.68 18.68 6.26
C SER A 123 0.23 17.45 6.32
N ASN A 124 1.14 17.33 5.35
CA ASN A 124 2.28 16.41 5.40
C ASN A 124 3.38 16.88 6.37
N SER A 125 3.17 18.02 7.05
CA SER A 125 4.14 18.53 8.01
C SER A 125 4.41 17.52 9.12
N LEU A 126 5.69 17.39 9.45
CA LEU A 126 6.22 16.57 10.54
C LEU A 126 6.63 17.46 11.72
N ASP A 127 5.94 18.59 11.89
CA ASP A 127 6.10 19.44 13.06
C ASP A 127 5.48 18.79 14.31
N GLY A 128 5.89 19.28 15.49
CA GLY A 128 5.44 18.72 16.76
C GLY A 128 3.93 18.79 16.96
N GLN A 129 3.23 19.82 16.46
CA GLN A 129 1.77 19.90 16.56
C GLN A 129 1.12 18.86 15.66
N SER A 130 1.58 18.72 14.41
CA SER A 130 1.11 17.68 13.49
C SER A 130 1.30 16.26 14.05
N CYS A 131 2.43 16.01 14.72
CA CYS A 131 2.66 14.73 15.40
C CYS A 131 1.73 14.53 16.60
N ARG A 132 1.53 15.54 17.47
CA ARG A 132 0.58 15.44 18.59
C ARG A 132 -0.84 15.11 18.12
N MET A 133 -1.30 15.76 17.05
CA MET A 133 -2.62 15.49 16.48
C MET A 133 -2.72 14.05 15.95
N PHE A 134 -1.66 13.55 15.31
CA PHE A 134 -1.61 12.18 14.83
C PHE A 134 -1.59 11.16 15.99
N VAL A 135 -0.82 11.41 17.05
CA VAL A 135 -0.79 10.55 18.25
C VAL A 135 -2.18 10.48 18.90
N ASN A 136 -2.83 11.64 19.10
CA ASN A 136 -4.21 11.70 19.61
C ASN A 136 -5.21 10.93 18.73
N PHE A 137 -5.06 11.01 17.41
CA PHE A 137 -5.86 10.23 16.47
C PHE A 137 -5.60 8.73 16.63
N ARG A 138 -4.33 8.31 16.65
CA ARG A 138 -3.91 6.91 16.79
C ARG A 138 -4.45 6.30 18.07
N ASP A 139 -4.33 7.01 19.19
CA ASP A 139 -4.78 6.51 20.49
C ASP A 139 -6.32 6.44 20.57
N CYS A 140 -7.03 7.42 20.01
CA CYS A 140 -8.49 7.40 19.85
C CYS A 140 -8.97 6.15 19.10
N VAL A 141 -8.37 5.89 17.92
CA VAL A 141 -8.73 4.72 17.10
C VAL A 141 -8.32 3.41 17.78
N THR A 142 -7.13 3.34 18.36
CA THR A 142 -6.63 2.12 19.02
C THR A 142 -7.53 1.75 20.21
N SER A 143 -7.99 2.74 20.97
CA SER A 143 -8.92 2.54 22.08
C SER A 143 -10.26 1.96 21.59
N ILE A 144 -10.87 2.55 20.55
CA ILE A 144 -12.13 2.04 19.98
C ILE A 144 -11.94 0.64 19.40
N ALA A 145 -10.90 0.43 18.58
CA ALA A 145 -10.62 -0.85 17.95
C ALA A 145 -10.38 -1.97 18.98
N SER A 146 -9.70 -1.65 20.10
CA SER A 146 -9.47 -2.61 21.19
C SER A 146 -10.74 -3.00 21.92
N ASN A 147 -11.71 -2.09 22.02
CA ASN A 147 -12.94 -2.30 22.77
C ASN A 147 -14.09 -2.85 21.91
N SER A 148 -14.09 -2.58 20.61
CA SER A 148 -15.26 -2.77 19.74
C SER A 148 -15.00 -3.58 18.49
N CYS A 149 -13.75 -3.95 18.19
CA CYS A 149 -13.42 -4.70 16.99
C CYS A 149 -12.78 -6.05 17.29
N SER A 150 -12.87 -6.98 16.32
CA SER A 150 -12.30 -8.31 16.48
C SER A 150 -10.78 -8.29 16.45
N ASN A 151 -10.13 -9.35 16.95
CA ASN A 151 -8.66 -9.47 16.89
C ASN A 151 -8.14 -9.38 15.45
N SER A 152 -8.86 -9.99 14.50
CA SER A 152 -8.53 -9.91 13.07
C SER A 152 -8.63 -8.49 12.54
N ASP A 153 -9.64 -7.70 12.94
CA ASP A 153 -9.77 -6.31 12.50
C ASP A 153 -8.63 -5.44 13.04
N ARG A 154 -8.21 -5.70 14.29
CA ARG A 154 -7.11 -4.97 14.92
C ARG A 154 -5.78 -5.14 14.18
N SER A 155 -5.56 -6.26 13.48
CA SER A 155 -4.38 -6.47 12.62
C SER A 155 -4.32 -5.54 11.41
N LEU A 156 -5.39 -4.80 11.11
CA LEU A 156 -5.42 -3.82 10.02
C LEU A 156 -4.97 -2.42 10.45
N LEU A 157 -4.68 -2.22 11.75
CA LEU A 157 -4.38 -0.91 12.32
C LEU A 157 -3.15 -0.26 11.68
N GLY A 158 -2.04 -0.98 11.46
CA GLY A 158 -0.87 -0.37 10.84
C GLY A 158 -1.12 0.08 9.41
N SER A 159 -1.86 -0.70 8.62
CA SER A 159 -2.23 -0.31 7.25
C SER A 159 -3.14 0.92 7.26
N TYR A 160 -4.11 0.97 8.16
CA TYR A 160 -5.01 2.10 8.36
C TYR A 160 -4.25 3.37 8.80
N PHE A 161 -3.35 3.26 9.78
CA PHE A 161 -2.54 4.38 10.26
C PHE A 161 -1.55 4.87 9.22
N THR A 162 -0.93 3.97 8.45
CA THR A 162 -0.03 4.35 7.35
C THR A 162 -0.78 5.11 6.27
N GLU A 163 -2.00 4.70 5.93
CA GLU A 163 -2.79 5.40 4.92
C GLU A 163 -3.27 6.78 5.41
N LYS A 164 -3.78 6.88 6.64
CA LYS A 164 -4.34 8.12 7.20
C LYS A 164 -3.28 9.10 7.70
N GLY A 165 -2.22 8.57 8.32
CA GLY A 165 -1.12 9.33 8.90
C GLY A 165 0.05 9.58 7.96
N LYS A 166 0.15 8.81 6.87
CA LYS A 166 1.32 8.80 5.97
C LYS A 166 2.59 8.62 6.81
N GLN A 167 3.61 9.47 6.58
CA GLN A 167 4.89 9.39 7.29
C GLN A 167 4.78 9.56 8.82
N LYS A 168 3.69 10.17 9.31
CA LYS A 168 3.47 10.33 10.75
C LYS A 168 3.31 8.99 11.48
N ALA A 169 2.88 7.94 10.77
CA ALA A 169 2.67 6.61 11.35
C ALA A 169 3.94 6.00 11.96
N TRP A 170 5.13 6.31 11.41
CA TRP A 170 6.41 5.83 11.93
C TRP A 170 7.38 6.94 12.35
N ARG A 171 7.12 8.20 12.00
CA ARG A 171 7.98 9.33 12.42
C ARG A 171 7.51 10.04 13.69
N CYS A 172 6.26 9.84 14.14
CA CYS A 172 5.76 10.49 15.34
C CYS A 172 5.82 9.56 16.57
N PRO A 173 6.64 9.88 17.59
CA PRO A 173 6.75 9.07 18.80
C PRO A 173 5.48 9.17 19.67
N LYS A 174 5.22 8.15 20.50
CA LYS A 174 4.11 8.18 21.48
C LYS A 174 4.60 8.83 22.77
N ASP A 175 4.40 10.15 22.87
CA ASP A 175 4.40 11.03 24.05
C ASP A 175 5.57 11.01 25.06
N SER A 176 6.31 9.93 25.27
CA SER A 176 7.37 9.83 26.28
C SER A 176 8.53 10.82 26.06
N ASP A 177 8.81 11.17 24.80
CA ASP A 177 9.93 12.04 24.41
C ASP A 177 9.50 13.41 23.87
N MET A 178 8.21 13.73 23.84
CA MET A 178 7.78 15.02 23.31
C MET A 178 8.09 16.21 24.24
N THR A 179 8.36 15.95 25.52
CA THR A 179 8.68 16.98 26.52
C THR A 179 10.11 17.54 26.35
N SER A 180 10.99 16.86 25.60
CA SER A 180 12.40 17.23 25.47
C SER A 180 12.78 17.85 24.13
N LEU A 181 11.86 17.96 23.17
CA LEU A 181 12.14 18.64 21.90
C LEU A 181 12.17 20.16 22.14
N PRO A 182 13.36 20.82 22.07
CA PRO A 182 13.42 22.26 22.16
C PRO A 182 12.64 22.83 20.98
N ALA A 183 11.84 23.87 21.21
CA ALA A 183 11.17 24.64 20.16
C ALA A 183 12.14 25.40 19.23
N ALA A 184 13.42 25.03 19.20
CA ALA A 184 14.50 25.77 18.58
C ALA A 184 15.02 25.08 17.30
N SER A 185 15.12 25.90 16.26
CA SER A 185 15.82 25.65 14.99
C SER A 185 15.29 24.53 14.10
N ALA A 186 14.22 24.86 13.37
CA ALA A 186 14.09 24.46 11.97
C ALA A 186 15.26 25.03 11.15
N GLN A 187 16.48 24.51 11.36
CA GLN A 187 17.52 24.60 10.34
C GLN A 187 17.41 23.36 9.46
N GLN A 188 16.55 23.52 8.46
CA GLN A 188 16.54 22.77 7.21
C GLN A 188 17.98 22.54 6.75
N THR A 189 18.48 21.32 6.96
CA THR A 189 19.47 20.79 6.03
C THR A 189 18.69 20.36 4.80
N ASP A 190 18.76 21.24 3.79
CA ASP A 190 18.26 21.13 2.43
C ASP A 190 18.88 19.90 1.73
N ARG A 191 18.48 18.70 2.13
CA ARG A 191 18.59 17.49 1.30
C ARG A 191 17.23 17.26 0.66
N ARG A 192 16.98 17.99 -0.43
CA ARG A 192 15.89 17.78 -1.39
C ARG A 192 15.88 16.32 -1.86
N TYR A 193 15.08 15.51 -1.19
CA TYR A 193 14.22 14.59 -1.91
C TYR A 193 13.08 15.43 -2.47
N PRO A 194 12.70 15.30 -3.76
CA PRO A 194 11.60 16.09 -4.30
C PRO A 194 10.32 15.69 -3.59
N ASP A 195 9.87 16.54 -2.67
CA ASP A 195 8.53 16.55 -2.11
C ASP A 195 7.54 16.68 -3.27
N MET A 196 7.02 15.53 -3.71
CA MET A 196 6.07 15.42 -4.82
C MET A 196 4.64 15.81 -4.43
N TYR A 197 4.46 16.46 -3.27
CA TYR A 197 3.22 17.07 -2.82
C TYR A 197 3.49 18.49 -2.31
N GLY A 198 4.02 19.33 -3.22
CA GLY A 198 4.09 20.77 -3.06
C GLY A 198 2.71 21.42 -3.23
N ASP A 199 2.30 22.09 -2.16
CA ASP A 199 1.19 23.02 -2.00
C ASP A 199 1.20 24.15 -3.05
N SER A 200 0.13 24.25 -3.84
CA SER A 200 -0.39 25.51 -4.41
C SER A 200 -1.62 25.20 -5.26
N GLY A 201 -2.79 25.23 -4.63
CA GLY A 201 -4.09 25.00 -5.27
C GLY A 201 -4.31 23.54 -5.65
N ASP A 202 -5.18 22.84 -4.92
CA ASP A 202 -5.90 21.73 -5.55
C ASP A 202 -6.69 22.36 -6.69
N SER A 203 -6.10 22.37 -7.88
CA SER A 203 -6.84 22.58 -9.11
C SER A 203 -7.99 21.58 -9.06
N SER A 204 -9.22 22.07 -9.19
CA SER A 204 -10.39 21.21 -9.25
C SER A 204 -10.23 20.09 -10.28
N CYS A 205 -9.32 20.26 -11.25
CA CYS A 205 -9.01 19.22 -12.21
C CYS A 205 -8.32 18.00 -11.60
N LEU A 206 -7.25 18.12 -10.81
CA LEU A 206 -6.56 16.92 -10.31
C LEU A 206 -7.45 16.08 -9.39
N VAL A 207 -8.40 16.72 -8.70
CA VAL A 207 -9.44 16.02 -7.93
C VAL A 207 -10.36 15.22 -8.85
N ASN A 208 -10.79 15.80 -9.98
CA ASN A 208 -11.65 15.15 -10.95
C ASN A 208 -10.93 14.07 -11.77
N ALA A 209 -9.66 14.31 -12.12
CA ALA A 209 -8.80 13.40 -12.84
C ALA A 209 -8.20 12.30 -11.94
N ARG A 210 -8.42 12.35 -10.62
CA ARG A 210 -7.83 11.41 -9.66
C ARG A 210 -8.14 9.96 -9.98
N THR A 211 -9.38 9.66 -10.37
CA THR A 211 -9.79 8.31 -10.73
C THR A 211 -9.04 7.83 -11.98
N GLU A 212 -8.89 8.69 -12.98
CA GLU A 212 -8.18 8.35 -14.22
C GLU A 212 -6.68 8.18 -14.01
N LEU A 213 -6.06 9.09 -13.23
CA LEU A 213 -4.65 8.97 -12.86
C LEU A 213 -4.38 7.68 -12.08
N ARG A 214 -5.32 7.28 -11.21
CA ARG A 214 -5.26 6.01 -10.49
C ARG A 214 -5.38 4.83 -11.45
N ASP A 215 -6.33 4.86 -12.38
CA ASP A 215 -6.49 3.81 -13.40
C ASP A 215 -5.23 3.69 -14.28
N CYS A 216 -4.62 4.81 -14.67
CA CYS A 216 -3.34 4.81 -15.39
C CYS A 216 -2.26 4.13 -14.56
N GLN A 217 -2.16 4.48 -13.28
CA GLN A 217 -1.15 3.95 -12.37
C GLN A 217 -1.34 2.44 -12.13
N ASP A 218 -2.58 2.00 -11.91
CA ASP A 218 -2.93 0.59 -11.70
C ASP A 218 -2.59 -0.24 -12.96
N ARG A 219 -2.89 0.27 -14.16
CA ARG A 219 -2.49 -0.38 -15.43
C ARG A 219 -0.98 -0.50 -15.58
N PHE A 220 -0.24 0.55 -15.23
CA PHE A 220 1.21 0.52 -15.28
C PHE A 220 1.79 -0.48 -14.28
N GLN A 221 1.27 -0.53 -13.05
CA GLN A 221 1.66 -1.51 -12.04
C GLN A 221 1.35 -2.94 -12.48
N ASN A 222 0.20 -3.17 -13.12
CA ASN A 222 -0.13 -4.46 -13.70
C ASN A 222 0.88 -4.85 -14.78
N ALA A 223 1.23 -3.94 -15.70
CA ALA A 223 2.25 -4.19 -16.73
C ALA A 223 3.63 -4.49 -16.12
N GLN A 224 4.02 -3.80 -15.04
CA GLN A 224 5.24 -4.13 -14.29
C GLN A 224 5.19 -5.54 -13.72
N SER A 225 4.07 -5.93 -13.10
CA SER A 225 3.91 -7.26 -12.53
C SER A 225 3.95 -8.36 -13.59
N GLU A 226 3.37 -8.13 -14.77
CA GLU A 226 3.40 -9.05 -15.90
C GLU A 226 4.80 -9.17 -16.49
N ALA A 227 5.53 -8.05 -16.61
CA ALA A 227 6.91 -8.04 -17.05
C ALA A 227 7.79 -8.89 -16.10
N MET A 228 7.63 -8.74 -14.78
CA MET A 228 8.37 -9.53 -13.79
C MET A 228 8.09 -11.03 -13.85
N ARG A 229 6.95 -11.46 -14.40
CA ARG A 229 6.62 -12.87 -14.63
C ARG A 229 7.27 -13.47 -15.88
N ARG A 230 7.94 -12.65 -16.71
CA ARG A 230 8.66 -13.12 -17.89
C ARG A 230 10.09 -13.50 -17.51
N ASP A 231 10.49 -14.71 -17.85
CA ASP A 231 11.85 -15.21 -17.62
C ASP A 231 12.85 -14.52 -18.57
N ASP A 232 12.46 -14.37 -19.84
CA ASP A 232 13.25 -13.71 -20.89
C ASP A 232 13.41 -12.21 -20.60
N SER A 233 14.65 -11.74 -20.58
CA SER A 233 14.99 -10.35 -20.26
C SER A 233 14.48 -9.36 -21.30
N ASP A 234 14.51 -9.73 -22.57
CA ASP A 234 14.15 -8.86 -23.69
C ASP A 234 12.63 -8.71 -23.75
N MET A 235 11.90 -9.81 -23.57
CA MET A 235 10.44 -9.78 -23.42
C MET A 235 10.00 -9.00 -22.18
N ARG A 236 10.69 -9.16 -21.05
CA ARG A 236 10.43 -8.41 -19.81
C ARG A 236 10.64 -6.91 -20.02
N ASN A 237 11.77 -6.52 -20.61
CA ASN A 237 12.09 -5.13 -20.92
C ASN A 237 11.09 -4.54 -21.91
N HIS A 238 10.73 -5.30 -22.95
CA HIS A 238 9.72 -4.90 -23.92
C HIS A 238 8.35 -4.66 -23.27
N GLN A 239 7.87 -5.59 -22.43
CA GLN A 239 6.61 -5.45 -21.70
C GLN A 239 6.63 -4.22 -20.77
N LEU A 240 7.75 -4.00 -20.07
CA LEU A 240 7.93 -2.87 -19.18
C LEU A 240 7.91 -1.53 -19.95
N CYS A 241 8.61 -1.47 -21.07
CA CYS A 241 8.63 -0.29 -21.94
C CYS A 241 7.27 -0.02 -22.58
N CYS A 242 6.55 -1.03 -23.06
CA CYS A 242 5.19 -0.84 -23.57
C CYS A 242 4.21 -0.42 -22.48
N GLY A 243 4.35 -0.94 -21.26
CA GLY A 243 3.61 -0.45 -20.09
C GLY A 243 3.87 1.02 -19.82
N LEU A 244 5.13 1.48 -19.91
CA LEU A 244 5.51 2.87 -19.70
C LEU A 244 4.97 3.80 -20.80
N VAL A 245 4.97 3.36 -22.06
CA VAL A 245 4.39 4.11 -23.19
C VAL A 245 2.87 4.25 -23.01
N ALA A 246 2.17 3.16 -22.70
CA ALA A 246 0.74 3.19 -22.44
C ALA A 246 0.39 4.07 -21.23
N TYR A 247 1.24 4.06 -20.19
CA TYR A 247 1.09 4.94 -19.04
C TYR A 247 1.22 6.41 -19.45
N LYS A 248 2.22 6.76 -20.28
CA LYS A 248 2.38 8.11 -20.82
C LYS A 248 1.14 8.56 -21.58
N GLU A 249 0.64 7.74 -22.50
CA GLU A 249 -0.55 8.05 -23.30
C GLU A 249 -1.80 8.24 -22.42
N CYS A 250 -1.94 7.41 -21.39
CA CYS A 250 -3.01 7.56 -20.40
C CYS A 250 -2.92 8.89 -19.64
N LEU A 251 -1.70 9.30 -19.25
CA LEU A 251 -1.46 10.59 -18.61
C LEU A 251 -1.70 11.78 -19.55
N GLU A 252 -1.41 11.66 -20.85
CA GLU A 252 -1.76 12.70 -21.84
C GLU A 252 -3.29 12.89 -21.93
N GLY A 253 -4.08 11.82 -21.89
CA GLY A 253 -5.54 11.93 -21.82
C GLY A 253 -6.04 12.65 -20.56
N ALA A 254 -5.37 12.44 -19.43
CA ALA A 254 -5.65 13.17 -18.19
C ALA A 254 -5.19 14.65 -18.28
N LYS A 255 -4.08 14.94 -18.98
CA LYS A 255 -3.62 16.29 -19.26
C LYS A 255 -4.59 17.05 -20.15
N GLU A 256 -5.19 16.43 -21.15
CA GLU A 256 -6.17 17.13 -21.99
C GLU A 256 -7.39 17.61 -21.19
N LYS A 257 -7.75 16.87 -20.13
CA LYS A 257 -8.82 17.24 -19.20
C LYS A 257 -8.39 18.29 -18.19
N CYS A 258 -7.09 18.41 -17.92
CA CYS A 258 -6.53 19.36 -16.99
C CYS A 258 -5.87 20.54 -17.68
N GLY A 259 -6.28 21.75 -17.32
CA GLY A 259 -5.71 22.97 -17.91
C GLY A 259 -4.17 23.03 -17.80
N PRO A 260 -3.54 23.95 -18.53
CA PRO A 260 -2.08 24.08 -18.60
C PRO A 260 -1.40 24.32 -17.24
N SER A 261 -2.14 24.68 -16.20
CA SER A 261 -1.65 24.79 -14.82
C SER A 261 -1.21 23.45 -14.21
N ASP A 262 -1.76 22.33 -14.67
CA ASP A 262 -1.57 21.01 -14.05
C ASP A 262 -0.68 20.07 -14.86
N THR A 263 -0.38 20.42 -16.11
CA THR A 263 0.45 19.62 -17.01
C THR A 263 1.82 19.32 -16.42
N GLY A 264 2.47 20.32 -15.80
CA GLY A 264 3.76 20.15 -15.15
C GLY A 264 3.74 19.16 -13.97
N ARG A 265 2.60 19.03 -13.26
CA ARG A 265 2.44 18.04 -12.19
C ARG A 265 2.30 16.64 -12.77
N ILE A 266 1.52 16.50 -13.84
CA ILE A 266 1.35 15.21 -14.54
C ILE A 266 2.67 14.78 -15.21
N ASP A 267 3.46 15.71 -15.75
CA ASP A 267 4.80 15.44 -16.27
C ASP A 267 5.74 14.89 -15.20
N ASN A 268 5.70 15.46 -14.00
CA ASN A 268 6.50 14.96 -12.88
C ASN A 268 6.09 13.53 -12.46
N ILE A 269 4.79 13.21 -12.55
CA ILE A 269 4.28 11.83 -12.35
C ILE A 269 4.88 10.88 -13.38
N TYR A 270 4.87 11.26 -14.66
CA TYR A 270 5.48 10.46 -15.71
C TYR A 270 6.99 10.27 -15.48
N LYS A 271 7.75 11.34 -15.25
CA LYS A 271 9.20 11.28 -15.01
C LYS A 271 9.57 10.39 -13.81
N THR A 272 8.74 10.39 -12.77
CA THR A 272 8.93 9.52 -11.61
C THR A 272 8.79 8.05 -12.01
N ALA A 273 7.76 7.70 -12.80
CA ALA A 273 7.58 6.35 -13.31
C ALA A 273 8.70 5.92 -14.27
N GLU A 274 9.13 6.83 -15.15
CA GLU A 274 10.27 6.63 -16.05
C GLU A 274 11.56 6.33 -15.29
N SER A 275 11.87 7.10 -14.24
CA SER A 275 13.07 6.88 -13.42
C SER A 275 13.09 5.54 -12.66
N GLN A 276 11.92 4.94 -12.43
CA GLN A 276 11.81 3.61 -11.82
C GLN A 276 12.12 2.48 -12.83
N VAL A 277 11.90 2.74 -14.12
CA VAL A 277 12.24 1.83 -15.21
C VAL A 277 13.71 2.04 -15.56
N LYS A 278 14.58 1.17 -15.04
CA LYS A 278 16.05 1.24 -15.28
C LYS A 278 16.48 0.83 -16.70
N VAL A 279 15.54 0.81 -17.64
CA VAL A 279 15.72 0.32 -19.01
C VAL A 279 15.49 1.48 -19.96
N ASP A 280 16.35 1.63 -20.96
CA ASP A 280 16.14 2.61 -22.01
C ASP A 280 15.03 2.13 -22.95
N CYS A 281 13.93 2.88 -22.99
CA CYS A 281 12.75 2.53 -23.78
C CYS A 281 12.63 3.32 -25.10
N THR A 282 13.66 4.07 -25.48
CA THR A 282 13.62 4.96 -26.67
C THR A 282 13.33 4.19 -27.96
N GLU A 283 14.00 3.06 -28.20
CA GLU A 283 13.82 2.25 -29.41
C GLU A 283 12.52 1.43 -29.41
N THR A 284 12.02 1.07 -28.22
CA THR A 284 10.84 0.19 -28.09
C THR A 284 9.53 0.95 -28.27
N ALA A 285 9.54 2.27 -28.12
CA ALA A 285 8.34 3.10 -28.17
C ALA A 285 7.55 2.99 -29.47
N GLU A 286 8.22 2.81 -30.62
CA GLU A 286 7.55 2.66 -31.91
C GLU A 286 6.85 1.30 -32.05
N SER A 287 7.43 0.25 -31.49
CA SER A 287 6.87 -1.10 -31.53
C SER A 287 5.58 -1.22 -30.69
N CYS A 288 5.47 -0.45 -29.62
CA CYS A 288 4.32 -0.51 -28.70
C CYS A 288 3.04 0.16 -29.26
N LYS A 289 3.16 1.11 -30.19
CA LYS A 289 2.03 1.90 -30.72
C LYS A 289 1.04 1.09 -31.59
N GLY A 290 1.42 -0.11 -32.01
CA GLY A 290 0.57 -0.96 -32.87
C GLY A 290 -0.46 -1.83 -32.13
N ASN A 291 -0.35 -1.98 -30.81
CA ASN A 291 -1.15 -2.96 -30.04
C ASN A 291 -2.16 -2.31 -29.08
N GLY A 292 -2.36 -0.99 -29.15
CA GLY A 292 -3.30 -0.27 -28.31
C GLY A 292 -4.76 -0.64 -28.61
N ALA A 293 -5.39 -1.37 -27.68
CA ALA A 293 -6.83 -1.55 -27.54
C ALA A 293 -7.58 -2.49 -28.50
N SER A 294 -6.93 -3.49 -29.10
CA SER A 294 -7.66 -4.72 -29.44
C SER A 294 -7.48 -5.69 -28.28
N SER A 295 -8.54 -5.87 -27.49
CA SER A 295 -8.72 -7.10 -26.73
C SER A 295 -8.32 -8.25 -27.64
N ILE A 296 -7.20 -8.92 -27.34
CA ILE A 296 -6.83 -10.17 -27.99
C ILE A 296 -7.85 -11.19 -27.48
N ILE A 297 -9.05 -11.13 -28.06
CA ILE A 297 -9.81 -12.35 -28.29
C ILE A 297 -8.87 -13.11 -29.22
N PRO A 298 -8.22 -14.20 -28.77
CA PRO A 298 -7.39 -14.98 -29.67
C PRO A 298 -8.25 -15.23 -30.91
N THR A 299 -7.74 -14.97 -32.10
CA THR A 299 -8.46 -15.18 -33.37
C THR A 299 -9.08 -16.59 -33.45
N ASN A 300 -8.55 -17.52 -32.67
CA ASN A 300 -9.05 -18.86 -32.45
C ASN A 300 -10.40 -18.91 -31.69
N ALA A 301 -10.70 -18.01 -30.76
CA ALA A 301 -11.96 -17.99 -30.02
C ALA A 301 -13.13 -17.54 -30.90
N ALA A 302 -12.95 -16.55 -31.78
CA ALA A 302 -13.98 -16.18 -32.75
C ALA A 302 -14.28 -17.34 -33.73
N ALA A 303 -13.24 -18.06 -34.17
CA ALA A 303 -13.40 -19.25 -34.99
C ALA A 303 -14.14 -20.38 -34.26
N ILE A 304 -13.85 -20.61 -32.97
CA ILE A 304 -14.54 -21.61 -32.15
C ILE A 304 -16.02 -21.24 -31.95
N TYR A 305 -16.34 -19.98 -31.65
CA TYR A 305 -17.74 -19.53 -31.56
C TYR A 305 -18.49 -19.66 -32.90
N PHE A 306 -17.83 -19.36 -34.01
CA PHE A 306 -18.42 -19.53 -35.34
C PHE A 306 -18.66 -21.01 -35.69
N LEU A 307 -17.73 -21.90 -35.34
CA LEU A 307 -17.87 -23.34 -35.54
C LEU A 307 -18.97 -23.95 -34.66
N LEU A 308 -19.08 -23.51 -33.40
CA LEU A 308 -20.17 -23.93 -32.50
C LEU A 308 -21.53 -23.45 -33.00
N TYR A 309 -21.61 -22.22 -33.53
CA TYR A 309 -22.84 -21.67 -34.10
C TYR A 309 -23.26 -22.41 -35.37
N LEU A 310 -22.31 -22.74 -36.26
CA LEU A 310 -22.58 -23.55 -37.45
C LEU A 310 -23.03 -24.97 -37.07
N GLY A 311 -22.38 -25.60 -36.10
CA GLY A 311 -22.77 -26.92 -35.60
C GLY A 311 -24.21 -26.94 -35.08
N TYR A 312 -24.60 -25.91 -34.30
CA TYR A 312 -25.97 -25.76 -33.82
C TYR A 312 -26.97 -25.62 -34.98
N PHE A 313 -26.66 -24.82 -36.00
CA PHE A 313 -27.54 -24.59 -37.13
C PHE A 313 -27.77 -25.84 -37.99
N PHE A 314 -26.76 -26.70 -38.15
CA PHE A 314 -26.92 -27.96 -38.86
C PHE A 314 -27.65 -29.03 -38.05
N SER A 315 -27.52 -29.04 -36.72
CA SER A 315 -28.21 -30.03 -35.87
C SER A 315 -29.73 -29.82 -35.77
N VAL A 316 -30.22 -28.59 -35.96
CA VAL A 316 -31.66 -28.27 -35.84
C VAL A 316 -32.45 -28.59 -37.12
N LYS A 317 -31.78 -28.78 -38.26
CA LYS A 317 -32.46 -29.08 -39.55
C LYS A 317 -32.72 -30.56 -39.82
N THR A 318 -32.27 -31.45 -38.93
CA THR A 318 -32.32 -32.92 -39.13
C THR A 318 -33.30 -33.64 -38.19
N LEU A 319 -34.13 -32.89 -37.47
CA LEU A 319 -35.30 -33.38 -36.71
C LEU A 319 -36.58 -32.87 -37.36
#